data_AF-A0A662LIB3-F1
#
_entry.id   AF-A0A662LIB3-F1
#
_cell.length_a   1.000
_cell.length_b   1.000
_cell.length_c   1.000
_cell.angle_alpha   90.00
_cell.angle_beta   90.00
_cell.angle_gamma   90.00
#
_symmetry.space_group_name_H-M   'P 1'
#
loop_
_entity.id
_entity.type
_entity.pdbx_description
1 polymer ?
#
loop_
_entity_poly.entity_id
_entity_poly.type
_entity_poly.pdbx_seq_one_letter_code
_entity_poly.pdbx_strand_id
1 'polypeptide(L)'
;PFVDAYPTMFKVYSLEDLIARKMVALLRRSEGKDIYDLFHALNMEFDRERLLKAVEMTAGFYHVEGDLFVGLISKLREVKGSARGIGNSTNHFIPRSLRPNWQEIIDTLIVMIENQFL
;
A
#
# COMPACT_ATOMS: atom_id res chain seq x y z
N PRO A 1 -16.61 -28.53 16.49
CA PRO A 1 -16.85 -27.70 17.69
C PRO A 1 -16.83 -26.22 17.33
N PHE A 2 -17.98 -25.55 17.37
CA PHE A 2 -18.02 -24.09 17.28
C PHE A 2 -17.64 -23.54 18.65
N VAL A 3 -16.65 -22.66 18.69
CA VAL A 3 -16.27 -21.93 19.90
C VAL A 3 -17.24 -20.75 20.02
N ASP A 4 -17.75 -20.48 21.23
CA ASP A 4 -18.59 -19.31 21.47
C ASP A 4 -17.87 -18.03 21.02
N ALA A 5 -18.54 -17.23 20.19
CA ALA A 5 -17.99 -15.99 19.66
C ALA A 5 -18.24 -14.84 20.64
N TYR A 6 -17.16 -14.29 21.20
CA TYR A 6 -17.22 -13.12 22.08
C TYR A 6 -16.64 -11.88 21.38
N PRO A 7 -17.35 -10.73 21.36
CA PRO A 7 -16.80 -9.50 20.82
C PRO A 7 -15.60 -9.05 21.66
N THR A 8 -14.48 -8.77 20.98
CA THR A 8 -13.22 -8.33 21.61
C THR A 8 -12.79 -7.00 20.99
N MET A 9 -12.37 -6.04 21.81
CA MET A 9 -11.80 -4.77 21.33
C MET A 9 -10.28 -4.87 21.25
N PHE A 10 -9.74 -4.49 20.09
CA PHE A 10 -8.30 -4.41 19.85
C PHE A 10 -7.88 -2.96 19.70
N LYS A 11 -6.73 -2.61 20.28
CA LYS A 11 -6.05 -1.34 19.96
C LYS A 11 -5.32 -1.53 18.64
N VAL A 12 -5.75 -0.80 17.62
CA VAL A 12 -5.16 -0.85 16.28
C VAL A 12 -4.64 0.53 15.88
N TYR A 13 -3.72 0.55 14.92
CA TYR A 13 -3.28 1.79 14.30
C TYR A 13 -4.42 2.47 13.56
N SER A 14 -4.33 3.79 13.42
CA SER A 14 -5.19 4.54 12.51
C SER A 14 -4.96 4.11 11.07
N LEU A 15 -5.92 4.40 10.18
CA LEU A 15 -5.76 4.11 8.76
C LEU A 15 -4.57 4.90 8.18
N GLU A 16 -4.43 6.15 8.58
CA GLU A 16 -3.36 7.06 8.16
C GLU A 16 -1.97 6.53 8.54
N ASP A 17 -1.83 6.04 9.79
CA ASP A 17 -0.59 5.40 10.24
C ASP A 17 -0.27 4.13 9.41
N LEU A 18 -1.30 3.36 9.06
CA LEU A 18 -1.13 2.15 8.25
C LEU A 18 -0.71 2.50 6.82
N ILE A 19 -1.33 3.50 6.19
CA ILE A 19 -0.97 3.99 4.86
C ILE A 19 0.47 4.48 4.85
N ALA A 20 0.86 5.33 5.81
CA ALA A 20 2.22 5.85 5.91
C ALA A 20 3.28 4.73 6.04
N ARG A 21 3.01 3.73 6.87
CA ARG A 21 3.89 2.55 7.00
C ARG A 21 3.97 1.73 5.72
N LYS A 22 2.85 1.58 5.01
CA LYS A 22 2.80 0.87 3.72
C LYS A 22 3.60 1.59 2.64
N MET A 23 3.49 2.92 2.57
CA MET A 23 4.29 3.77 1.69
C MET A 23 5.80 3.56 1.93
N VAL A 24 6.25 3.68 3.18
CA VAL A 24 7.68 3.49 3.49
C VAL A 24 8.14 2.04 3.27
N ALA A 25 7.30 1.05 3.56
CA ALA A 25 7.61 -0.34 3.27
C ALA A 25 7.80 -0.57 1.77
N LEU A 26 6.92 -0.03 0.93
CA LEU A 26 6.96 -0.20 -0.52
C LEU A 26 8.24 0.38 -1.14
N LEU A 27 8.79 1.47 -0.59
CA LEU A 27 10.09 2.00 -1.02
C LEU A 27 11.23 0.99 -0.85
N ARG A 28 11.16 0.15 0.19
CA ARG A 28 12.21 -0.80 0.58
C ARG A 28 12.03 -2.18 -0.05
N ARG A 29 10.80 -2.61 -0.30
CA ARG A 29 10.47 -3.94 -0.85
C ARG A 29 9.37 -3.89 -1.90
N SER A 30 9.51 -4.72 -2.92
CA SER A 30 8.59 -4.81 -4.06
C SER A 30 7.57 -5.94 -3.91
N GLU A 31 6.82 -5.97 -2.79
CA GLU A 31 5.82 -7.02 -2.56
C GLU A 31 4.43 -6.59 -3.05
N GLY A 32 3.78 -7.44 -3.87
CA GLY A 32 2.43 -7.16 -4.39
C GLY A 32 1.39 -6.89 -3.31
N LYS A 33 1.54 -7.47 -2.12
CA LYS A 33 0.65 -7.23 -0.99
C LYS A 33 0.62 -5.76 -0.58
N ASP A 34 1.78 -5.11 -0.48
CA ASP A 34 1.82 -3.70 -0.05
C ASP A 34 1.22 -2.78 -1.11
N ILE A 35 1.40 -3.09 -2.39
CA ILE A 35 0.76 -2.38 -3.51
C ILE A 35 -0.77 -2.51 -3.42
N TYR A 36 -1.26 -3.73 -3.20
CA TYR A 36 -2.69 -4.01 -3.05
C TYR A 36 -3.29 -3.28 -1.85
N ASP A 37 -2.64 -3.41 -0.69
CA ASP A 37 -3.09 -2.76 0.55
C ASP A 37 -3.12 -1.23 0.38
N LEU A 38 -2.09 -0.64 -0.24
CA LEU A 38 -2.01 0.80 -0.45
C LEU A 38 -3.06 1.30 -1.47
N PHE A 39 -3.26 0.56 -2.56
CA PHE A 39 -4.30 0.86 -3.55
C PHE A 39 -5.69 0.92 -2.90
N HIS A 40 -6.03 -0.07 -2.09
CA HIS A 40 -7.34 -0.08 -1.42
C HIS A 40 -7.41 0.96 -0.31
N ALA A 41 -6.36 1.14 0.49
CA ALA A 41 -6.38 2.11 1.58
C ALA A 41 -6.52 3.56 1.09
N LEU A 42 -5.89 3.93 -0.04
CA LEU A 42 -6.05 5.26 -0.66
C LEU A 42 -7.43 5.47 -1.33
N ASN A 43 -8.23 4.41 -1.48
CA ASN A 43 -9.63 4.50 -1.91
C ASN A 43 -10.61 4.55 -0.73
N MET A 44 -10.13 4.47 0.51
CA MET A 44 -10.95 4.64 1.71
C MET A 44 -10.99 6.13 2.10
N GLU A 45 -11.97 6.49 2.93
CA GLU A 45 -12.00 7.82 3.54
C GLU A 45 -10.94 7.91 4.64
N PHE A 46 -10.01 8.85 4.50
CA PHE A 46 -8.96 9.14 5.47
C PHE A 46 -8.76 10.65 5.62
N ASP A 47 -8.20 11.06 6.76
CA ASP A 47 -7.82 12.44 7.02
C ASP A 47 -6.46 12.74 6.37
N ARG A 48 -6.47 13.61 5.35
CA ARG A 48 -5.28 13.95 4.58
C ARG A 48 -4.19 14.63 5.43
N GLU A 49 -4.56 15.51 6.34
CA GLU A 49 -3.58 16.22 7.17
C GLU A 49 -2.91 15.25 8.15
N ARG A 50 -3.68 14.36 8.77
CA ARG A 50 -3.15 13.30 9.62
C ARG A 50 -2.27 12.35 8.84
N LEU A 51 -2.66 11.98 7.61
CA LEU A 51 -1.83 11.14 6.75
C LEU A 51 -0.49 11.80 6.44
N LEU A 52 -0.48 13.06 6.02
CA LEU A 52 0.78 13.76 5.72
C LEU A 52 1.71 13.82 6.93
N LYS A 53 1.16 14.09 8.12
CA LYS A 53 1.92 14.06 9.37
C LYS A 53 2.44 12.65 9.69
N ALA A 54 1.62 11.62 9.51
CA ALA A 54 2.04 10.23 9.73
C ALA A 54 3.14 9.82 8.74
N VAL A 55 3.05 10.25 7.47
CA VAL A 55 4.07 10.05 6.44
C VAL A 55 5.37 10.73 6.83
N GLU A 56 5.34 12.00 7.22
CA GLU A 56 6.53 12.74 7.67
C GLU A 56 7.21 12.04 8.87
N MET A 57 6.45 11.72 9.90
CA MET A 57 6.97 11.03 11.08
C MET A 57 7.55 9.65 10.75
N THR A 58 6.87 8.88 9.89
CA THR A 58 7.30 7.54 9.51
C THR A 58 8.54 7.59 8.61
N ALA A 59 8.56 8.50 7.63
CA ALA A 59 9.70 8.72 6.76
C ALA A 59 10.94 9.14 7.56
N GLY A 60 10.78 10.06 8.52
CA GLY A 60 11.85 10.48 9.43
C GLY A 60 12.37 9.34 10.29
N PHE A 61 11.47 8.55 10.89
CA PHE A 61 11.85 7.38 11.71
C PHE A 61 12.64 6.33 10.92
N TYR A 62 12.28 6.11 9.65
CA TYR A 62 12.96 5.18 8.77
C TYR A 62 14.08 5.82 7.95
N HIS A 63 14.45 7.08 8.19
CA HIS A 63 15.50 7.80 7.46
C HIS A 63 15.34 7.68 5.94
N VAL A 64 14.13 7.90 5.42
CA VAL A 64 13.89 7.95 3.98
C VAL A 64 14.56 9.20 3.42
N GLU A 65 15.47 9.02 2.46
CA GLU A 65 16.15 10.11 1.79
C GLU A 65 15.34 10.63 0.59
N GLY A 66 15.32 11.95 0.39
CA GLY A 66 14.62 12.59 -0.72
C GLY A 66 13.10 12.68 -0.55
N ASP A 67 12.41 12.95 -1.65
CA ASP A 67 10.95 13.02 -1.68
C ASP A 67 10.34 11.60 -1.73
N LEU A 68 9.56 11.28 -0.70
CA LEU A 68 8.94 9.96 -0.55
C LEU A 68 7.96 9.64 -1.69
N PHE A 69 7.16 10.60 -2.15
CA PHE A 69 6.14 10.37 -3.18
C PHE A 69 6.77 10.18 -4.55
N VAL A 70 7.81 10.96 -4.88
CA VAL A 70 8.62 10.76 -6.08
C VAL A 70 9.31 9.39 -6.05
N GLY A 71 9.89 9.03 -4.89
CA GLY A 71 10.49 7.71 -4.68
C GLY A 71 9.49 6.57 -4.90
N LEU A 72 8.26 6.72 -4.39
CA LEU A 72 7.18 5.74 -4.54
C LEU A 72 6.79 5.55 -6.01
N ILE A 73 6.59 6.65 -6.74
CA ILE A 73 6.23 6.59 -8.16
C ILE A 73 7.35 5.89 -8.96
N SER A 74 8.61 6.23 -8.69
CA SER A 74 9.76 5.57 -9.32
C SER A 74 9.75 4.07 -9.03
N LYS A 75 9.53 3.69 -7.76
CA LYS A 75 9.47 2.29 -7.34
C LYS A 75 8.31 1.54 -7.99
N LEU A 76 7.12 2.14 -8.06
CA LEU A 76 5.96 1.54 -8.72
C LEU A 76 6.20 1.33 -10.21
N ARG A 77 6.84 2.28 -10.89
CA ARG A 77 7.23 2.14 -12.31
C ARG A 77 8.24 1.01 -12.53
N GLU A 78 9.23 0.87 -11.65
CA GLU A 78 10.17 -0.27 -11.66
C GLU A 78 9.40 -1.60 -11.52
N VAL A 79 8.51 -1.68 -10.53
CA VAL A 79 7.78 -2.91 -10.20
C VAL A 79 6.78 -3.29 -11.30
N LYS A 80 6.19 -2.31 -11.99
CA LYS A 80 5.30 -2.53 -13.15
C LYS A 80 5.94 -3.43 -14.22
N GLY A 81 7.25 -3.27 -14.47
CA GLY A 81 8.00 -4.11 -15.41
C GLY A 81 8.01 -5.60 -15.04
N SER A 82 7.80 -5.91 -13.75
CA SER A 82 7.73 -7.26 -13.20
C SER A 82 6.33 -7.69 -12.77
N ALA A 83 5.27 -6.98 -13.19
CA ALA A 83 3.88 -7.24 -12.77
C ALA A 83 3.41 -8.69 -12.98
N ARG A 84 3.92 -9.38 -14.00
CA ARG A 84 3.66 -10.81 -14.21
C ARG A 84 4.18 -11.68 -13.07
N GLY A 85 5.35 -11.35 -12.52
CA GLY A 85 5.94 -12.02 -11.36
C GLY A 85 5.08 -11.83 -10.11
N ILE A 86 4.52 -10.65 -9.92
CA ILE A 86 3.59 -10.33 -8.81
C ILE A 86 2.28 -11.13 -8.95
N GLY A 87 1.76 -11.23 -10.17
CA GLY A 87 0.60 -12.09 -10.46
C GLY A 87 0.83 -13.56 -10.14
N ASN A 88 2.07 -14.04 -10.32
CA ASN A 88 2.45 -15.41 -10.01
C ASN A 88 2.67 -15.64 -8.51
N SER A 89 3.12 -14.62 -7.76
CA SER A 89 3.26 -14.68 -6.30
C SER A 89 1.96 -14.41 -5.54
N THR A 90 0.90 -13.99 -6.25
CA THR A 90 -0.45 -13.89 -5.70
C THR A 90 -0.89 -15.27 -5.19
N ASN A 91 -1.58 -15.28 -4.05
CA ASN A 91 -2.01 -16.49 -3.36
C ASN A 91 -2.60 -17.53 -4.34
N HIS A 92 -2.04 -18.75 -4.31
CA HIS A 92 -2.40 -19.83 -5.22
C HIS A 92 -3.84 -20.31 -5.05
N PHE A 93 -4.46 -20.07 -3.88
CA PHE A 93 -5.87 -20.34 -3.62
C PHE A 93 -6.82 -19.38 -4.33
N ILE A 94 -6.34 -18.26 -4.87
CA ILE A 94 -7.15 -17.32 -5.65
C ILE A 94 -7.12 -17.75 -7.13
N PRO A 95 -8.28 -18.09 -7.74
CA PRO A 95 -8.37 -18.41 -9.16
C PRO A 95 -7.79 -17.30 -10.03
N ARG A 96 -7.05 -17.65 -11.09
CA ARG A 96 -6.36 -16.66 -11.96
C ARG A 96 -7.30 -15.59 -12.52
N SER A 97 -8.54 -15.96 -12.85
CA SER A 97 -9.56 -15.04 -13.36
C SER A 97 -10.05 -14.01 -12.33
N LEU A 98 -9.86 -14.29 -11.04
CA LEU A 98 -10.22 -13.39 -9.93
C LEU A 98 -9.01 -12.64 -9.38
N ARG A 99 -7.81 -12.88 -9.93
CA ARG A 99 -6.62 -12.15 -9.49
C ARG A 99 -6.66 -10.74 -10.04
N PRO A 100 -6.13 -9.76 -9.30
CA PRO A 100 -6.10 -8.40 -9.77
C PRO A 100 -5.25 -8.25 -11.04
N ASN A 101 -5.65 -7.34 -11.92
CA ASN A 101 -4.79 -6.88 -12.99
C ASN A 101 -3.70 -5.97 -12.39
N TRP A 102 -2.54 -6.56 -12.08
CA TRP A 102 -1.46 -5.84 -11.40
C TRP A 102 -0.91 -4.65 -12.17
N GLN A 103 -0.94 -4.68 -13.51
CA GLN A 103 -0.51 -3.52 -14.30
C GLN A 103 -1.46 -2.35 -14.11
N GLU A 104 -2.76 -2.60 -14.22
CA GLU A 104 -3.81 -1.60 -14.04
C GLU A 104 -3.82 -1.04 -12.61
N ILE A 105 -3.72 -1.89 -11.59
CA ILE A 105 -3.61 -1.45 -10.20
C ILE A 105 -2.41 -0.53 -9.99
N ILE A 106 -1.24 -0.90 -10.51
CA ILE A 106 -0.04 -0.09 -10.35
C ILE A 106 -0.19 1.25 -11.07
N ASP A 107 -0.75 1.26 -12.28
CA ASP A 107 -0.98 2.49 -13.04
C ASP A 107 -1.97 3.41 -12.33
N THR A 108 -3.09 2.87 -11.85
CA THR A 108 -4.06 3.67 -11.08
C THR A 108 -3.45 4.18 -9.79
N LEU A 109 -2.68 3.36 -9.07
CA LEU A 109 -2.03 3.77 -7.83
C LEU A 109 -1.02 4.92 -8.05
N ILE A 110 -0.26 4.90 -9.15
CA ILE A 110 0.62 6.01 -9.53
C ILE A 110 -0.20 7.30 -9.68
N VAL A 111 -1.28 7.25 -10.45
CA VAL A 111 -2.16 8.41 -10.69
C VAL A 111 -2.80 8.92 -9.39
N MET A 112 -3.20 8.01 -8.49
CA MET A 112 -3.74 8.38 -7.19
C MET A 112 -2.71 9.14 -6.34
N ILE A 113 -1.47 8.65 -6.30
CA ILE A 113 -0.39 9.31 -5.55
C ILE A 113 -0.08 10.68 -6.15
N GLU A 114 0.02 10.77 -7.48
CA GLU A 114 0.24 12.04 -8.19
C GLU A 114 -0.87 13.05 -7.85
N ASN A 115 -2.13 12.69 -8.01
CA ASN A 115 -3.24 13.63 -7.79
C ASN A 115 -3.43 14.06 -6.32
N GLN A 116 -3.08 13.20 -5.37
CA GLN A 116 -3.36 13.46 -3.95
C GLN A 116 -2.20 14.16 -3.23
N PHE A 117 -0.97 14.01 -3.72
CA PHE A 117 0.23 14.40 -2.97
C PHE A 117 1.26 15.22 -3.76
N LEU A 118 1.15 15.33 -5.09
CA LEU A 118 2.03 16.13 -5.94
C LEU A 118 1.25 17.22 -6.70
#